data_AF-A0A848NSY6-F1
#
_entry.id   AF-A0A848NSY6-F1
#
_cell.length_a   1.000
_cell.length_b   1.000
_cell.length_c   1.000
_cell.angle_alpha   90.00
_cell.angle_beta   90.00
_cell.angle_gamma   90.00
#
_symmetry.space_group_name_H-M   'P 1'
#
loop_
_entity.id
_entity.type
_entity.pdbx_description
1 polymer ?
#
loop_
_entity_poly.entity_id
_entity_poly.type
_entity_poly.pdbx_seq_one_letter_code
_entity_poly.pdbx_strand_id
1 'polypeptide(L)'
;AGGGRALGRWAGLPGGAAPGVWGTVQLDRDAGRAAALADTVATLAFPADWVRAVSRDEASALAGLPLARGGVFFGQGMLVQPSELIPALLATAGVRVAPGCVARLARDAGGWRALDATGATLGQAAHVILANAFGARQVLAASDLLTPLPRVALMSALAGAVPLLPAAALGGGPRRAGG
;
A
#
# COMPACT_ATOMS: atom_id res chain seq x y z
N ALA A 1 8.63 11.61 -1.27
CA ALA A 1 9.79 10.91 -1.90
C ALA A 1 9.50 9.45 -2.31
N GLY A 2 8.81 8.62 -1.49
CA GLY A 2 8.52 7.21 -1.84
C GLY A 2 7.49 7.01 -2.96
N GLY A 3 6.30 7.62 -2.84
CA GLY A 3 5.20 7.46 -3.81
C GLY A 3 5.55 7.93 -5.23
N GLY A 4 6.22 9.09 -5.36
CA GLY A 4 6.67 9.60 -6.67
C GLY A 4 7.67 8.67 -7.37
N ARG A 5 8.54 7.98 -6.61
CA ARG A 5 9.44 6.97 -7.19
C ARG A 5 8.69 5.73 -7.67
N ALA A 6 7.67 5.28 -6.94
CA ALA A 6 6.82 4.18 -7.37
C ALA A 6 6.05 4.55 -8.65
N LEU A 7 5.46 5.75 -8.71
CA LEU A 7 4.81 6.26 -9.91
C LEU A 7 5.76 6.30 -11.11
N GLY A 8 6.95 6.89 -10.96
CA GLY A 8 7.92 6.96 -12.05
C GLY A 8 8.35 5.58 -12.56
N ARG A 9 8.47 4.58 -11.68
CA ARG A 9 8.81 3.20 -12.04
C ARG A 9 7.67 2.45 -12.72
N TRP A 10 6.43 2.77 -12.37
CA TRP A 10 5.25 2.01 -12.80
C TRP A 10 4.40 2.71 -13.86
N ALA A 11 4.76 3.94 -14.24
CA ALA A 11 4.04 4.73 -15.23
C ALA A 11 3.91 4.03 -16.60
N GLY A 12 4.86 3.15 -16.95
CA GLY A 12 4.85 2.39 -18.20
C GLY A 12 4.09 1.06 -18.16
N LEU A 13 3.45 0.71 -17.04
CA LEU A 13 2.71 -0.56 -16.95
C LEU A 13 1.41 -0.52 -17.78
N PRO A 14 1.07 -1.61 -18.50
CA PRO A 14 -0.08 -1.65 -19.40
C PRO A 14 -1.42 -1.82 -18.64
N GLY A 15 -2.53 -1.73 -19.37
CA GLY A 15 -3.84 -2.25 -18.91
C GLY A 15 -4.46 -1.53 -17.71
N GLY A 16 -4.01 -0.32 -17.36
CA GLY A 16 -4.49 0.39 -16.16
C GLY A 16 -3.79 -0.03 -14.87
N ALA A 17 -2.74 -0.85 -14.95
CA ALA A 17 -1.90 -1.23 -13.81
C ALA A 17 -1.06 -0.05 -13.28
N ALA A 18 -0.76 0.94 -14.13
CA ALA A 18 -0.04 2.13 -13.71
C ALA A 18 -0.84 2.94 -12.68
N PRO A 19 -0.24 3.38 -11.56
CA PRO A 19 -0.90 4.27 -10.61
C PRO A 19 -1.36 5.56 -11.29
N GLY A 20 -2.59 5.98 -11.02
CA GLY A 20 -3.08 7.29 -11.44
C GLY A 20 -2.94 8.30 -10.31
N VAL A 21 -2.60 9.55 -10.62
CA VAL A 21 -2.72 10.66 -9.67
C VAL A 21 -4.14 11.21 -9.73
N TRP A 22 -4.89 11.01 -8.65
CA TRP A 22 -6.30 11.46 -8.52
C TRP A 22 -6.47 12.41 -7.33
N GLY A 23 -5.45 12.50 -6.49
CA GLY A 23 -5.54 13.16 -5.19
C GLY A 23 -6.21 12.28 -4.14
N THR A 24 -6.20 12.74 -2.89
CA THR A 24 -6.87 12.07 -1.78
C THR A 24 -7.46 13.11 -0.85
N VAL A 25 -8.76 12.98 -0.56
CA VAL A 25 -9.43 13.78 0.47
C VAL A 25 -9.45 12.98 1.76
N GLN A 26 -8.78 13.49 2.79
CA GLN A 26 -8.88 12.98 4.15
C GLN A 26 -9.86 13.85 4.92
N LEU A 27 -11.02 13.27 5.25
CA LEU A 27 -12.06 13.93 6.03
C LEU A 27 -11.68 14.07 7.50
N ASP A 28 -12.15 15.13 8.12
CA ASP A 28 -12.02 15.32 9.55
C ASP A 28 -12.83 14.28 10.33
N ARG A 29 -12.15 13.60 11.27
CA ARG A 29 -12.73 12.47 12.02
C ARG A 29 -13.75 12.89 13.07
N ASP A 30 -13.62 14.10 13.64
CA ASP A 30 -14.48 14.64 14.70
C ASP A 30 -14.65 16.14 14.56
N ALA A 31 -15.84 16.68 14.87
CA ALA A 31 -16.08 18.13 14.83
C ALA A 31 -15.18 18.90 15.83
N GLY A 32 -14.71 18.24 16.90
CA GLY A 32 -13.77 18.79 17.87
C GLY A 32 -12.28 18.54 17.57
N ARG A 33 -11.94 17.73 16.55
CA ARG A 33 -10.55 17.42 16.14
C ARG A 33 -10.23 17.82 14.70
N ALA A 34 -11.23 18.30 13.95
CA ALA A 34 -11.10 18.90 12.62
C ALA A 34 -10.05 20.03 12.57
N ALA A 35 -9.93 20.78 13.66
CA ALA A 35 -8.91 21.81 13.83
C ALA A 35 -7.48 21.26 13.67
N ALA A 36 -7.18 20.07 14.24
CA ALA A 36 -5.79 19.65 14.37
C ALA A 36 -5.07 19.42 13.02
N LEU A 37 -5.73 18.84 12.01
CA LEU A 37 -5.05 18.52 10.74
C LEU A 37 -5.03 19.72 9.79
N ALA A 38 -6.14 20.44 9.67
CA ALA A 38 -6.22 21.66 8.86
C ALA A 38 -5.29 22.76 9.41
N ASP A 39 -5.27 22.98 10.73
CA ASP A 39 -4.37 23.94 11.37
C ASP A 39 -2.90 23.53 11.22
N THR A 40 -2.61 22.23 11.31
CA THR A 40 -1.25 21.72 11.04
C THR A 40 -0.82 22.03 9.61
N VAL A 41 -1.68 21.77 8.62
CA VAL A 41 -1.36 22.08 7.21
C VAL A 41 -1.18 23.58 7.00
N ALA A 42 -2.03 24.41 7.59
CA ALA A 42 -1.91 25.87 7.53
C ALA A 42 -0.61 26.37 8.17
N THR A 43 -0.24 25.81 9.33
CA THR A 43 0.99 26.16 10.06
C THR A 43 2.24 25.75 9.30
N LEU A 44 2.24 24.58 8.68
CA LEU A 44 3.39 24.06 7.94
C LEU A 44 3.58 24.72 6.57
N ALA A 45 2.57 25.46 6.08
CA ALA A 45 2.63 26.27 4.86
C ALA A 45 3.20 25.53 3.64
N PHE A 46 2.83 24.25 3.50
CA PHE A 46 3.26 23.44 2.38
C PHE A 46 2.69 23.94 1.04
N PRO A 47 3.33 23.61 -0.09
CA PRO A 47 2.78 23.92 -1.41
C PRO A 47 1.35 23.40 -1.56
N ALA A 48 0.43 24.26 -1.97
CA ALA A 48 -1.01 23.96 -2.01
C ALA A 48 -1.38 22.89 -3.05
N ASP A 49 -0.53 22.68 -4.06
CA ASP A 49 -0.61 21.60 -5.03
C ASP A 49 -0.20 20.25 -4.43
N TRP A 50 0.58 20.25 -3.35
CA TRP A 50 0.92 19.05 -2.60
C TRP A 50 -0.12 18.73 -1.52
N VAL A 51 -0.44 19.69 -0.65
CA VAL A 51 -1.41 19.52 0.43
C VAL A 51 -2.07 20.85 0.81
N ARG A 52 -3.41 20.83 0.98
CA ARG A 52 -4.16 22.01 1.44
C ARG A 52 -5.40 21.62 2.24
N ALA A 53 -5.81 22.49 3.16
CA ALA A 53 -7.13 22.40 3.76
C ALA A 53 -8.21 22.65 2.69
N VAL A 54 -9.34 21.95 2.82
CA VAL A 54 -10.51 22.07 1.94
C VAL A 54 -11.77 22.16 2.77
N SER A 55 -12.66 23.08 2.39
CA SER A 55 -14.01 23.15 2.92
C SER A 55 -14.84 21.90 2.55
N ARG A 56 -16.00 21.72 3.18
CA ARG A 56 -16.96 20.66 2.82
C ARG A 56 -17.33 20.71 1.33
N ASP A 57 -17.56 21.92 0.81
CA ASP A 57 -18.06 22.09 -0.55
C ASP A 57 -16.94 21.79 -1.56
N GLU A 58 -15.71 22.24 -1.29
CA GLU A 58 -14.54 21.86 -2.09
C GLU A 58 -14.25 20.36 -2.02
N ALA A 59 -14.31 19.76 -0.82
CA ALA A 59 -14.12 18.33 -0.64
C ALA A 59 -15.17 17.53 -1.45
N SER A 60 -16.43 17.94 -1.41
CA SER A 60 -17.52 17.32 -2.18
C SER A 60 -17.29 17.43 -3.68
N ALA A 61 -16.83 18.60 -4.16
CA ALA A 61 -16.47 18.80 -5.57
C ALA A 61 -15.31 17.91 -6.01
N LEU A 62 -14.26 17.78 -5.19
CA LEU A 62 -13.11 16.90 -5.44
C LEU A 62 -13.49 15.42 -5.44
N ALA A 63 -14.34 15.00 -4.49
CA ALA A 63 -14.79 13.62 -4.36
C ALA A 63 -15.84 13.22 -5.41
N GLY A 64 -16.53 14.20 -6.02
CA GLY A 64 -17.62 13.96 -6.96
C GLY A 64 -18.91 13.46 -6.29
N LEU A 65 -19.01 13.57 -4.97
CA LEU A 65 -20.18 13.15 -4.18
C LEU A 65 -20.38 14.05 -2.95
N PRO A 66 -21.62 14.18 -2.43
CA PRO A 66 -21.88 15.01 -1.26
C PRO A 66 -21.16 14.47 -0.01
N LEU A 67 -20.35 15.31 0.63
CA LEU A 67 -19.66 14.99 1.86
C LEU A 67 -20.20 15.80 3.03
N ALA A 68 -20.24 15.21 4.23
CA ALA A 68 -20.74 15.88 5.42
C ALA A 68 -19.74 16.91 6.00
N ARG A 69 -18.46 16.84 5.63
CA ARG A 69 -17.35 17.60 6.25
C ARG A 69 -16.28 17.96 5.23
N GLY A 70 -15.49 18.97 5.56
CA GLY A 70 -14.22 19.27 4.89
C GLY A 70 -13.09 18.40 5.42
N GLY A 71 -11.86 18.83 5.17
CA GLY A 71 -10.66 18.18 5.68
C GLY A 71 -9.40 18.64 4.94
N VAL A 72 -8.55 17.70 4.58
CA VAL A 72 -7.29 17.96 3.87
C VAL A 72 -7.24 17.21 2.55
N PHE A 73 -6.87 17.92 1.49
CA PHE A 73 -6.63 17.36 0.17
C PHE A 73 -5.12 17.20 -0.09
N PHE A 74 -4.72 16.01 -0.51
CA PHE A 74 -3.36 15.69 -0.96
C PHE A 74 -3.36 15.54 -2.49
N GLY A 75 -2.82 16.52 -3.22
CA GLY A 75 -2.90 16.56 -4.68
C GLY A 75 -2.16 15.44 -5.40
N GLN A 76 -1.10 14.92 -4.77
CA GLN A 76 -0.31 13.79 -5.29
C GLN A 76 -0.81 12.41 -4.82
N GLY A 77 -1.99 12.35 -4.20
CA GLY A 77 -2.63 11.08 -3.85
C GLY A 77 -2.86 10.20 -5.06
N MET A 78 -2.59 8.89 -4.92
CA MET A 78 -2.64 7.94 -6.04
C MET A 78 -3.72 6.89 -5.83
N LEU A 79 -4.39 6.56 -6.92
CA LEU A 79 -5.24 5.39 -7.02
C LEU A 79 -4.44 4.26 -7.69
N VAL A 80 -4.40 3.11 -7.04
CA VAL A 80 -3.81 1.87 -7.57
C VAL A 80 -4.90 0.82 -7.69
N GLN A 81 -4.80 -0.05 -8.70
CA GLN A 81 -5.66 -1.21 -8.87
C GLN A 81 -4.85 -2.46 -8.59
N PRO A 82 -4.88 -3.04 -7.36
CA PRO A 82 -4.01 -4.16 -7.01
C PRO A 82 -4.19 -5.38 -7.90
N SER A 83 -5.43 -5.64 -8.37
CA SER A 83 -5.75 -6.73 -9.28
C SER A 83 -5.03 -6.63 -10.63
N GLU A 84 -4.74 -5.41 -11.09
CA GLU A 84 -4.00 -5.14 -12.33
C GLU A 84 -2.50 -4.97 -12.07
N LEU A 85 -2.15 -4.25 -10.99
CA LEU A 85 -0.78 -3.92 -10.65
C LEU A 85 0.04 -5.16 -10.28
N ILE A 86 -0.51 -6.07 -9.47
CA ILE A 86 0.25 -7.25 -9.01
C ILE A 86 0.64 -8.16 -10.20
N PRO A 87 -0.28 -8.59 -11.08
CA PRO A 87 0.09 -9.37 -12.25
C PRO A 87 1.09 -8.65 -13.16
N ALA A 88 0.91 -7.36 -13.40
CA ALA A 88 1.83 -6.58 -14.24
C ALA A 88 3.26 -6.54 -13.66
N LEU A 89 3.40 -6.41 -12.34
CA LEU A 89 4.71 -6.47 -11.68
C LEU A 89 5.31 -7.88 -11.73
N LEU A 90 4.50 -8.92 -11.53
CA LEU A 90 4.95 -10.32 -11.58
C LEU A 90 5.35 -10.76 -13.01
N ALA A 91 4.83 -10.12 -14.04
CA ALA A 91 5.20 -10.34 -15.44
C ALA A 91 6.53 -9.68 -15.85
N THR A 92 7.24 -9.01 -14.93
CA THR A 92 8.56 -8.41 -15.20
C THR A 92 9.56 -9.47 -15.68
N ALA A 93 10.30 -9.16 -16.75
CA ALA A 93 11.31 -10.06 -17.30
C ALA A 93 12.33 -10.51 -16.22
N GLY A 94 12.58 -11.82 -16.16
CA GLY A 94 13.47 -12.44 -15.18
C GLY A 94 12.79 -12.85 -13.86
N VAL A 95 11.53 -12.46 -13.64
CA VAL A 95 10.73 -12.96 -12.51
C VAL A 95 10.07 -14.28 -12.88
N ARG A 96 10.21 -15.29 -12.01
CA ARG A 96 9.47 -16.55 -12.09
C ARG A 96 8.60 -16.70 -10.86
N VAL A 97 7.33 -17.02 -11.06
CA VAL A 97 6.37 -17.23 -9.99
C VAL A 97 6.11 -18.71 -9.84
N ALA A 98 6.25 -19.22 -8.61
CA ALA A 98 5.86 -20.58 -8.25
C ALA A 98 4.89 -20.51 -7.07
N PRO A 99 3.68 -21.09 -7.18
CA PRO A 99 2.75 -21.14 -6.06
C PRO A 99 3.29 -22.10 -4.99
N GLY A 100 3.15 -21.73 -3.72
CA GLY A 100 3.57 -22.55 -2.60
C GLY A 100 3.41 -21.85 -1.26
N CYS A 101 3.37 -22.64 -0.20
CA CYS A 101 3.37 -22.15 1.18
C CYS A 101 4.69 -22.55 1.84
N VAL A 102 5.58 -21.57 2.03
CA VAL A 102 6.84 -21.79 2.73
C VAL A 102 6.56 -21.84 4.23
N ALA A 103 6.82 -23.00 4.85
CA ALA A 103 6.67 -23.18 6.29
C ALA A 103 7.95 -22.78 7.05
N ARG A 104 9.12 -23.08 6.49
CA ARG A 104 10.42 -22.70 7.07
C ARG A 104 11.52 -22.57 6.01
N LEU A 105 12.62 -21.95 6.40
CA LEU A 105 13.86 -21.85 5.65
C LEU A 105 14.92 -22.74 6.30
N ALA A 106 15.78 -23.33 5.49
CA ALA A 106 16.97 -24.03 5.94
C ALA A 106 18.18 -23.52 5.15
N ARG A 107 19.35 -23.47 5.79
CA ARG A 107 20.61 -23.10 5.12
C ARG A 107 21.62 -24.22 5.24
N ASP A 108 22.28 -24.54 4.13
CA ASP A 108 23.41 -25.47 4.07
C ASP A 108 24.55 -24.89 3.21
N ALA A 109 25.54 -25.72 2.87
CA ALA A 109 26.69 -25.33 2.06
C ALA A 109 26.30 -24.83 0.66
N GLY A 110 25.16 -25.26 0.12
CA GLY A 110 24.64 -24.89 -1.20
C GLY A 110 23.77 -23.63 -1.21
N GLY A 111 23.44 -23.07 -0.03
CA GLY A 111 22.64 -21.85 0.10
C GLY A 111 21.36 -22.06 0.91
N TRP A 112 20.35 -21.25 0.61
CA TRP A 112 19.05 -21.32 1.27
C TRP A 112 18.11 -22.25 0.53
N ARG A 113 17.31 -23.00 1.30
CA ARG A 113 16.19 -23.80 0.82
C ARG A 113 14.91 -23.34 1.48
N ALA A 114 13.87 -23.13 0.69
CA ALA A 114 12.52 -22.88 1.17
C ALA A 114 11.76 -24.21 1.24
N LEU A 115 11.26 -24.55 2.42
CA LEU A 115 10.61 -25.83 2.70
C LEU A 115 9.12 -25.63 3.00
N ASP A 116 8.28 -26.53 2.52
CA ASP A 116 6.87 -26.59 2.89
C ASP A 116 6.66 -27.29 4.24
N ALA A 117 5.38 -27.44 4.65
CA ALA A 117 5.02 -28.07 5.91
C ALA A 117 5.37 -29.58 5.99
N THR A 118 5.53 -30.25 4.85
CA THR A 118 5.93 -31.66 4.76
C THR A 118 7.45 -31.85 4.75
N GLY A 119 8.19 -30.75 4.62
CA GLY A 119 9.65 -30.74 4.48
C GLY A 119 10.13 -30.83 3.02
N ALA A 120 9.23 -30.79 2.04
CA ALA A 120 9.60 -30.78 0.63
C ALA A 120 10.20 -29.41 0.25
N THR A 121 11.19 -29.42 -0.65
CA THR A 121 11.85 -28.18 -1.10
C THR A 121 11.06 -27.53 -2.22
N LEU A 122 10.58 -26.29 -1.99
CA LEU A 122 9.87 -25.48 -2.97
C LEU A 122 10.82 -24.64 -3.84
N GLY A 123 12.00 -24.32 -3.34
CA GLY A 123 12.99 -23.54 -4.08
C GLY A 123 14.32 -23.41 -3.34
N GLN A 124 15.37 -23.05 -4.09
CA GLN A 124 16.72 -22.83 -3.58
C GLN A 124 17.33 -21.55 -4.15
N ALA A 125 18.08 -20.81 -3.33
CA ALA A 125 18.74 -19.58 -3.75
C ALA A 125 19.93 -19.22 -2.82
N ALA A 126 20.88 -18.45 -3.35
CA ALA A 126 21.97 -17.88 -2.54
C ALA A 126 21.46 -16.84 -1.51
N HIS A 127 20.37 -16.14 -1.85
CA HIS A 127 19.75 -15.11 -1.01
C HIS A 127 18.23 -15.31 -0.95
N VAL A 128 17.64 -15.02 0.21
CA VAL A 128 16.19 -15.08 0.44
C VAL A 128 15.71 -13.75 1.00
N ILE A 129 14.58 -13.28 0.49
CA ILE A 129 13.87 -12.11 0.99
C ILE A 129 12.47 -12.56 1.41
N LEU A 130 12.13 -12.38 2.69
CA LEU A 130 10.78 -12.59 3.19
C LEU A 130 9.98 -11.28 3.05
N ALA A 131 9.07 -11.24 2.08
CA ALA A 131 8.22 -10.09 1.77
C ALA A 131 6.71 -10.41 1.93
N ASN A 132 6.37 -11.40 2.73
CA ASN A 132 5.00 -11.88 2.97
C ASN A 132 4.33 -11.23 4.20
N ALA A 133 4.67 -9.97 4.48
CA ALA A 133 4.12 -9.15 5.56
C ALA A 133 4.11 -9.89 6.92
N PHE A 134 2.95 -9.98 7.58
CA PHE A 134 2.82 -10.63 8.89
C PHE A 134 3.24 -12.10 8.89
N GLY A 135 3.11 -12.79 7.75
CA GLY A 135 3.53 -14.19 7.60
C GLY A 135 5.04 -14.39 7.76
N ALA A 136 5.86 -13.34 7.58
CA ALA A 136 7.31 -13.44 7.72
C ALA A 136 7.73 -13.89 9.11
N ARG A 137 7.04 -13.43 10.16
CA ARG A 137 7.37 -13.74 11.56
C ARG A 137 7.25 -15.23 11.84
N GLN A 138 6.21 -15.89 11.31
CA GLN A 138 6.00 -17.32 11.49
C GLN A 138 7.10 -18.14 10.80
N VAL A 139 7.46 -17.79 9.57
CA VAL A 139 8.53 -18.47 8.83
C VAL A 139 9.87 -18.28 9.56
N LEU A 140 10.18 -17.07 10.02
CA LEU A 140 11.41 -16.79 10.77
C LEU A 140 11.49 -17.58 12.08
N ALA A 141 10.38 -17.68 12.82
CA ALA A 141 10.32 -18.46 14.06
C ALA A 141 10.54 -19.96 13.78
N ALA A 142 9.86 -20.52 12.78
CA ALA A 142 10.01 -21.92 12.38
C ALA A 142 11.37 -22.27 11.76
N SER A 143 12.20 -21.25 11.50
CA SER A 143 13.55 -21.39 10.94
C SER A 143 14.65 -21.06 11.96
N ASP A 144 14.31 -20.79 13.23
CA ASP A 144 15.23 -20.32 14.27
C ASP A 144 15.97 -19.01 13.94
N LEU A 145 15.37 -18.19 13.07
CA LEU A 145 15.94 -16.91 12.60
C LEU A 145 15.32 -15.68 13.27
N LEU A 146 14.29 -15.87 14.11
CA LEU A 146 13.58 -14.74 14.73
C LEU A 146 14.32 -14.13 15.92
N THR A 147 15.02 -14.94 16.72
CA THR A 147 15.77 -14.50 17.91
C THR A 147 16.70 -13.30 17.67
N PRO A 148 17.51 -13.24 16.59
CA PRO A 148 18.35 -12.08 16.32
C PRO A 148 17.57 -10.84 15.81
N LEU A 149 16.25 -10.90 15.64
CA LEU A 149 15.41 -9.86 15.03
C LEU A 149 14.31 -9.35 15.98
N PRO A 150 14.66 -8.70 17.11
CA PRO A 150 13.70 -8.31 18.16
C PRO A 150 12.62 -7.34 17.67
N ARG A 151 12.93 -6.46 16.71
CA ARG A 151 11.92 -5.56 16.12
C ARG A 151 10.85 -6.32 15.35
N VAL A 152 11.23 -7.39 14.64
CA VAL A 152 10.30 -8.23 13.87
C VAL A 152 9.45 -9.06 14.82
N ALA A 153 10.03 -9.55 15.91
CA ALA A 153 9.29 -10.29 16.95
C ALA A 153 8.14 -9.44 17.55
N LEU A 154 8.40 -8.15 17.78
CA LEU A 154 7.43 -7.20 18.36
C LEU A 154 6.41 -6.64 17.35
N MET A 155 6.50 -6.96 16.06
CA MET A 155 5.54 -6.48 15.07
C MET A 155 4.14 -7.03 15.38
N SER A 156 3.18 -6.12 15.49
CA SER A 156 1.77 -6.44 15.65
C SER A 156 1.04 -6.23 14.34
N ALA A 157 0.08 -7.10 14.02
CA ALA A 157 -0.78 -6.89 12.88
C ALA A 157 -1.71 -5.70 13.17
N LEU A 158 -1.65 -4.68 12.33
CA LEU A 158 -2.69 -3.66 12.27
C LEU A 158 -3.69 -4.11 11.22
N ALA A 159 -4.92 -4.41 11.65
CA ALA A 159 -6.00 -4.70 10.72
C ALA A 159 -6.27 -3.43 9.88
N GLY A 160 -6.09 -3.53 8.57
CA GLY A 160 -6.60 -2.53 7.65
C GLY A 160 -8.11 -2.71 7.47
N ALA A 161 -8.85 -1.62 7.30
CA ALA A 161 -10.23 -1.70 6.85
C ALA A 161 -10.24 -1.74 5.32
N VAL A 162 -10.91 -2.74 4.74
CA VAL A 162 -11.22 -2.79 3.30
C VAL A 162 -12.71 -2.52 3.14
N PRO A 163 -13.14 -1.26 2.92
CA PRO A 163 -14.53 -1.00 2.61
C PRO A 163 -14.83 -1.52 1.20
N LEU A 164 -15.74 -2.49 1.09
CA LEU A 164 -16.33 -2.87 -0.20
C LEU A 164 -17.46 -1.88 -0.50
N LEU A 165 -17.20 -0.94 -1.40
CA LEU A 165 -18.21 -0.02 -1.90
C LEU A 165 -18.61 -0.47 -3.31
N PRO A 166 -19.86 -0.91 -3.53
CA PRO A 166 -20.35 -1.22 -4.87
C PRO A 166 -20.25 0.02 -5.76
N ALA A 167 -19.73 -0.14 -6.99
CA ALA A 167 -19.59 0.97 -7.92
C ALA A 167 -20.94 1.68 -8.19
N ALA A 168 -22.05 0.94 -8.20
CA ALA A 168 -23.41 1.47 -8.35
C ALA A 168 -23.90 2.34 -7.17
N ALA A 169 -23.28 2.20 -5.99
CA ALA A 169 -23.58 3.03 -4.83
C ALA A 169 -22.87 4.40 -4.89
N LEU A 170 -21.92 4.56 -5.81
CA LEU A 170 -21.23 5.82 -6.07
C LEU A 170 -21.90 6.48 -7.29
N GLY A 171 -22.67 7.56 -7.07
CA GLY A 171 -23.30 8.37 -8.12
C GLY A 171 -22.30 9.18 -8.98
N GLY A 172 -21.06 8.71 -9.08
CA GLY A 172 -19.86 9.40 -9.56
C GLY A 172 -18.61 8.89 -8.83
N GLY A 173 -17.48 8.81 -9.52
CA GLY A 173 -16.18 8.44 -8.94
C GLY A 173 -15.31 9.67 -8.64
N PRO A 174 -14.19 9.50 -7.90
CA PRO A 174 -13.23 10.58 -7.69
C PRO A 174 -12.80 11.15 -9.05
N ARG A 175 -12.70 12.47 -9.18
CA ARG A 175 -12.22 13.11 -10.41
C ARG A 175 -10.70 13.16 -10.42
N ARG A 176 -10.08 13.13 -11.61
CA ARG A 176 -8.63 13.33 -11.69
C ARG A 176 -8.31 14.75 -11.26
N ALA A 177 -7.24 14.92 -10.49
CA ALA A 177 -6.75 16.24 -10.13
C ALA A 177 -6.31 16.97 -11.41
N GLY A 178 -6.97 18.08 -11.74
CA GLY A 178 -6.66 18.92 -12.91
C GLY A 178 -7.51 18.68 -14.17
N GLY A 179 -8.63 17.96 -14.06
CA GLY A 179 -9.61 17.77 -15.15
C GLY A 179 -11.01 18.25 -14.78
#